data_AF-A0A1G2XGW3-F1
#
_entry.id   AF-A0A1G2XGW3-F1
#
_cell.length_a   1.000
_cell.length_b   1.000
_cell.length_c   1.000
_cell.angle_alpha   90.00
_cell.angle_beta   90.00
_cell.angle_gamma   90.00
#
_symmetry.space_group_name_H-M   'P 1'
#
loop_
_entity.id
_entity.type
_entity.pdbx_description
1 polymer ?
#
loop_
_entity_poly.entity_id
_entity_poly.type
_entity_poly.pdbx_seq_one_letter_code
_entity_poly.pdbx_strand_id
1 'polypeptide(L)'
;MKMVKIRSIIFAMLIVIFAVLVFLILGQGGKLPFSVIAGLGISFALLGIVLIALTVRLKELKTQKIFFILTGVSAAGIPVCAILHNVVYALFFHGKGGGDEAVFFILAIIMLPALFVIGTIGSIATLIYAAKLKTKSEK
;
A
#
# COMPACT_ATOMS: atom_id res chain seq x y z
N MET A 1 -9.76 -21.30 -6.34
CA MET A 1 -10.85 -20.30 -6.33
C MET A 1 -10.98 -19.52 -5.02
N LYS A 2 -10.91 -20.14 -3.82
CA LYS A 2 -11.01 -19.43 -2.52
C LYS A 2 -9.93 -18.35 -2.32
N MET A 3 -8.66 -18.63 -2.63
CA MET A 3 -7.55 -17.67 -2.42
C MET A 3 -7.64 -16.40 -3.29
N VAL A 4 -8.17 -16.52 -4.52
CA VAL A 4 -8.35 -15.36 -5.41
C VAL A 4 -9.40 -14.40 -4.85
N LYS A 5 -10.52 -14.92 -4.34
CA LYS A 5 -11.56 -14.10 -3.68
C LYS A 5 -11.01 -13.40 -2.44
N ILE A 6 -10.27 -14.12 -1.59
CA ILE A 6 -9.64 -13.55 -0.38
C ILE A 6 -8.70 -12.40 -0.76
N ARG A 7 -7.84 -12.60 -1.77
CA ARG A 7 -6.94 -11.54 -2.25
C ARG A 7 -7.73 -10.32 -2.74
N SER A 8 -8.79 -10.51 -3.51
CA SER A 8 -9.62 -9.39 -4.00
C SER A 8 -10.27 -8.60 -2.85
N ILE A 9 -10.71 -9.29 -1.79
CA ILE A 9 -11.24 -8.63 -0.58
C ILE A 9 -10.15 -7.81 0.10
N ILE A 10 -8.96 -8.39 0.31
CA ILE A 10 -7.82 -7.69 0.91
C ILE A 10 -7.42 -6.47 0.09
N PHE A 11 -7.36 -6.62 -1.24
CA PHE A 11 -7.07 -5.53 -2.16
C PHE A 11 -8.10 -4.39 -2.04
N ALA A 12 -9.40 -4.71 -1.99
CA ALA A 12 -10.45 -3.72 -1.78
C ALA A 12 -10.32 -3.02 -0.41
N MET A 13 -10.04 -3.78 0.65
CA MET A 13 -9.81 -3.24 1.99
C MET A 13 -8.62 -2.27 2.02
N LEU A 14 -7.52 -2.60 1.33
CA LEU A 14 -6.36 -1.71 1.20
C LEU A 14 -6.75 -0.39 0.53
N ILE A 15 -7.53 -0.42 -0.56
CA ILE A 15 -7.99 0.80 -1.23
C ILE A 15 -8.83 1.67 -0.28
N VAL A 16 -9.77 1.05 0.44
CA VAL A 16 -10.63 1.76 1.40
C VAL A 16 -9.80 2.38 2.53
N ILE A 17 -8.90 1.61 3.14
CA ILE A 17 -8.04 2.11 4.22
C ILE A 17 -7.14 3.24 3.71
N PHE A 18 -6.56 3.11 2.52
CA PHE A 18 -5.74 4.16 1.91
C PHE A 18 -6.54 5.43 1.67
N ALA A 19 -7.75 5.33 1.11
CA ALA A 19 -8.63 6.48 0.89
C ALA A 19 -9.02 7.17 2.22
N VAL A 20 -9.33 6.37 3.25
CA VAL A 20 -9.58 6.88 4.60
C VAL A 20 -8.35 7.59 5.15
N LEU A 21 -7.16 7.00 5.08
CA LEU A 21 -5.91 7.63 5.54
C LEU A 21 -5.65 8.97 4.83
N VAL A 22 -5.79 9.02 3.50
CA VAL A 22 -5.62 10.25 2.71
C VAL A 22 -6.64 11.31 3.13
N PHE A 23 -7.92 10.93 3.25
CA PHE A 23 -8.97 11.84 3.69
C PHE A 23 -8.73 12.38 5.10
N LEU A 24 -8.30 11.52 6.02
CA LEU A 24 -8.01 11.91 7.40
C LEU A 24 -6.81 12.87 7.49
N ILE A 25 -5.74 12.60 6.73
CA ILE A 25 -4.53 13.42 6.71
C ILE A 25 -4.81 14.79 6.08
N LEU A 26 -5.44 14.83 4.90
CA LEU A 26 -5.69 16.07 4.16
C LEU A 26 -6.89 16.86 4.71
N GLY A 27 -7.93 16.18 5.18
CA GLY A 27 -9.20 16.80 5.58
C GLY A 27 -9.26 17.26 7.03
N GLN A 28 -8.58 16.58 7.95
CA GLN A 28 -8.61 16.94 9.38
C GLN A 28 -7.33 17.61 9.90
N GLY A 29 -6.33 17.81 9.04
CA GLY A 29 -5.11 18.54 9.39
C GLY A 29 -4.37 17.99 10.61
N GLY A 30 -4.43 16.67 10.84
CA GLY A 30 -3.72 16.02 11.95
C GLY A 30 -4.39 16.09 13.33
N LYS A 31 -5.66 16.53 13.44
CA LYS A 31 -6.39 16.56 14.73
C LYS A 31 -6.83 15.20 15.28
N LEU A 32 -6.44 14.11 14.62
CA LEU A 32 -6.86 12.77 15.01
C LEU A 32 -5.96 12.20 16.11
N PRO A 33 -6.53 11.40 17.02
CA PRO A 33 -5.73 10.70 18.01
C PRO A 33 -4.72 9.80 17.29
N PHE A 34 -3.45 9.90 17.71
CA PHE A 34 -2.34 9.13 17.14
C PHE A 34 -2.63 7.62 17.10
N SER A 35 -3.32 7.09 18.11
CA SER A 35 -3.72 5.68 18.18
C SER A 35 -4.57 5.22 17.00
N VAL A 36 -5.45 6.07 16.46
CA VAL A 36 -6.29 5.74 15.30
C VAL A 36 -5.45 5.71 14.03
N ILE A 37 -4.58 6.70 13.83
CA ILE A 37 -3.68 6.74 12.67
C ILE A 37 -2.72 5.54 12.71
N ALA A 38 -2.13 5.25 13.87
CA ALA A 38 -1.24 4.13 14.06
C ALA A 38 -1.95 2.79 13.81
N GLY A 39 -3.16 2.60 14.34
CA GLY A 39 -3.96 1.40 14.13
C GLY A 39 -4.30 1.15 12.66
N LEU A 40 -4.71 2.20 11.94
CA LEU A 40 -4.96 2.12 10.49
C LEU A 40 -3.68 1.85 9.71
N GLY A 41 -2.57 2.52 10.05
CA GLY A 41 -1.27 2.29 9.42
C GLY A 41 -0.77 0.86 9.60
N ILE A 42 -0.82 0.31 10.81
CA ILE A 42 -0.43 -1.07 11.10
C ILE A 42 -1.31 -2.05 10.32
N SER A 43 -2.63 -1.85 10.34
CA SER A 43 -3.58 -2.69 9.60
C SER A 43 -3.29 -2.65 8.09
N PHE A 44 -2.99 -1.47 7.56
CA PHE A 44 -2.65 -1.27 6.15
C PHE A 44 -1.37 -2.01 5.76
N ALA A 45 -0.31 -1.93 6.59
CA ALA A 45 0.92 -2.66 6.34
C ALA A 45 0.74 -4.17 6.40
N LEU A 46 0.04 -4.69 7.41
CA LEU A 46 -0.22 -6.12 7.56
C LEU A 46 -1.00 -6.66 6.36
N LEU A 47 -2.06 -5.97 5.94
CA LEU A 47 -2.81 -6.35 4.74
C LEU A 47 -1.96 -6.29 3.47
N GLY A 48 -1.05 -5.30 3.36
CA GLY A 48 -0.08 -5.21 2.27
C GLY A 48 0.84 -6.43 2.20
N ILE A 49 1.37 -6.88 3.33
CA ILE A 49 2.20 -8.09 3.44
C ILE A 49 1.40 -9.33 3.05
N VAL A 50 0.16 -9.46 3.54
CA VAL A 50 -0.71 -10.59 3.17
C VAL A 50 -1.02 -10.58 1.67
N LEU A 51 -1.23 -9.40 1.07
CA LEU A 51 -1.45 -9.27 -0.37
C LEU A 51 -0.24 -9.80 -1.17
N ILE A 52 0.99 -9.45 -0.76
CA ILE A 52 2.23 -9.96 -1.39
C ILE A 52 2.28 -11.49 -1.27
N ALA A 53 2.09 -12.01 -0.06
CA ALA A 53 2.19 -13.45 0.21
C ALA A 53 1.18 -14.26 -0.62
N LEU A 54 -0.07 -13.78 -0.74
CA LEU A 54 -1.07 -14.41 -1.59
C LEU A 54 -0.72 -14.32 -3.08
N THR A 55 -0.23 -13.18 -3.53
CA THR A 55 0.11 -12.95 -4.95
C THR A 55 1.25 -13.83 -5.42
N VAL A 56 2.27 -14.05 -4.58
CA VAL A 56 3.39 -14.95 -4.89
C VAL A 56 2.91 -16.39 -5.06
N ARG A 57 1.94 -16.83 -4.25
CA ARG A 57 1.39 -18.20 -4.25
C ARG A 57 0.40 -18.49 -5.37
N LEU A 58 -0.22 -17.47 -5.97
CA LEU A 58 -1.19 -17.64 -7.05
C LEU A 58 -0.50 -17.85 -8.39
N LYS A 59 -1.05 -18.71 -9.25
CA LYS A 59 -0.60 -18.84 -10.65
C LYS A 59 -1.35 -17.83 -11.51
N GLU A 60 -0.67 -16.76 -11.90
CA GLU A 60 -1.23 -15.64 -12.67
C GLU A 60 -0.18 -15.07 -13.63
N LEU A 61 -0.64 -14.24 -14.57
CA LEU A 61 0.21 -13.51 -15.50
C LEU A 61 1.24 -12.67 -14.75
N LYS A 62 2.47 -12.63 -15.29
CA LYS A 62 3.60 -11.89 -14.70
C LYS A 62 3.25 -10.42 -14.45
N THR A 63 2.57 -9.77 -15.40
CA THR A 63 2.16 -8.36 -15.30
C THR A 63 1.18 -8.13 -14.15
N GLN A 64 0.19 -9.02 -13.98
CA GLN A 64 -0.80 -8.90 -12.90
C GLN A 64 -0.14 -9.04 -11.52
N LYS A 65 0.81 -9.98 -11.39
CA LYS A 65 1.59 -10.14 -10.16
C LYS A 65 2.40 -8.89 -9.81
N ILE A 66 3.04 -8.27 -10.80
CA ILE A 66 3.86 -7.07 -10.57
C ILE A 66 3.02 -5.96 -9.95
N PHE A 67 1.81 -5.69 -10.46
CA PHE A 67 0.97 -4.64 -9.91
C PHE A 67 0.46 -4.93 -8.51
N PHE A 68 0.03 -6.16 -8.22
CA PHE A 68 -0.37 -6.53 -6.86
C PHE A 68 0.77 -6.48 -5.85
N ILE A 69 1.98 -6.91 -6.26
CA ILE A 69 3.17 -6.80 -5.43
C ILE A 69 3.52 -5.33 -5.21
N LEU A 70 3.48 -4.50 -6.26
CA LEU A 70 3.74 -3.06 -6.14
C LEU A 70 2.76 -2.39 -5.17
N THR A 71 1.46 -2.71 -5.25
CA THR A 71 0.46 -2.24 -4.28
C THR A 71 0.80 -2.70 -2.86
N GLY A 72 1.10 -3.98 -2.67
CA GLY A 72 1.38 -4.54 -1.34
C GLY A 72 2.66 -3.98 -0.72
N VAL A 73 3.74 -3.84 -1.51
CA VAL A 73 5.00 -3.25 -1.07
C VAL A 73 4.82 -1.77 -0.74
N SER A 74 4.06 -1.03 -1.53
CA SER A 74 3.76 0.37 -1.24
C SER A 74 2.97 0.51 0.06
N ALA A 75 1.98 -0.36 0.28
CA ALA A 75 1.16 -0.36 1.49
C ALA A 75 1.96 -0.67 2.76
N ALA A 76 2.81 -1.70 2.71
CA ALA A 76 3.69 -2.06 3.81
C ALA A 76 4.80 -1.02 4.03
N GLY A 77 5.32 -0.46 2.94
CA GLY A 77 6.42 0.49 2.96
C GLY A 77 6.08 1.82 3.65
N ILE A 78 4.84 2.31 3.53
CA ILE A 78 4.46 3.63 4.09
C ILE A 78 4.65 3.65 5.61
N PRO A 79 4.03 2.75 6.40
CA PRO A 79 4.24 2.70 7.85
C PRO A 79 5.68 2.34 8.22
N VAL A 80 6.34 1.47 7.45
CA VAL A 80 7.76 1.11 7.69
C VAL A 80 8.66 2.34 7.56
N CYS A 81 8.48 3.15 6.51
CA CYS A 81 9.25 4.39 6.33
C CYS A 81 8.93 5.41 7.42
N ALA A 82 7.67 5.52 7.85
CA ALA A 82 7.30 6.39 8.98
C ALA A 82 7.99 5.96 10.28
N ILE A 83 8.04 4.66 10.58
CA ILE A 83 8.77 4.13 11.74
C ILE A 83 10.27 4.41 11.60
N LEU A 84 10.85 4.11 10.44
CA LEU A 84 12.27 4.33 10.19
C LEU A 84 12.66 5.80 10.31
N HIS A 85 11.82 6.72 9.84
CA HIS A 85 12.03 8.16 10.03
C HIS A 85 12.18 8.52 11.52
N ASN A 86 11.28 8.02 12.38
CA ASN A 86 11.33 8.30 13.82
C ASN A 86 12.52 7.62 14.52
N VAL A 87 12.84 6.38 14.14
CA VAL A 87 13.99 5.64 14.70
C VAL A 87 15.31 6.33 14.36
N VAL A 88 15.48 6.73 13.09
CA VAL A 88 16.68 7.45 12.63
C VAL A 88 16.78 8.82 13.30
N TYR A 89 15.66 9.55 13.41
CA TYR A 89 15.57 10.81 14.14
C TYR A 89 16.06 10.68 15.59
N ALA A 90 15.56 9.66 16.30
CA ALA A 90 15.89 9.43 17.71
C ALA A 90 17.36 9.01 17.91
N LEU A 91 17.90 8.17 17.05
CA LEU A 91 19.24 7.59 17.21
C LEU A 91 20.38 8.51 16.77
N PHE A 92 20.21 9.23 15.67
CA PHE A 92 21.31 9.93 15.01
C PHE A 92 21.25 11.44 15.18
N PHE A 93 20.04 12.00 15.24
CA PHE A 93 19.89 13.45 15.21
C PHE A 93 19.69 14.04 16.60
N HIS A 94 19.12 13.33 17.58
CA HIS A 94 18.90 13.86 18.96
C HIS A 94 18.31 15.30 18.96
N GLY A 95 17.52 15.67 17.94
CA GLY A 95 16.99 17.03 17.74
C GLY A 95 17.91 18.05 17.04
N LYS A 96 19.14 17.68 16.66
CA LYS A 96 20.06 18.50 15.85
C LYS A 96 19.91 18.13 14.37
N GLY A 97 18.97 18.79 13.69
CA GLY A 97 18.58 18.49 12.32
C GLY A 97 19.74 18.49 11.31
N GLY A 98 19.82 17.42 10.53
CA GLY A 98 20.66 17.26 9.35
C GLY A 98 19.89 16.52 8.25
N GLY A 99 20.12 16.87 6.99
CA GLY A 99 19.22 16.69 5.84
C GLY A 99 18.81 15.26 5.41
N ASP A 100 19.29 14.19 6.05
CA ASP A 100 18.91 12.80 5.71
C ASP A 100 17.54 12.39 6.27
N GLU A 101 16.95 13.17 7.19
CA GLU A 101 15.58 12.99 7.71
C GLU A 101 14.51 13.03 6.59
N ALA A 102 14.78 13.75 5.50
CA ALA A 102 13.84 13.97 4.42
C ALA A 102 13.56 12.71 3.60
N VAL A 103 14.49 11.75 3.52
CA VAL A 103 14.35 10.60 2.60
C VAL A 103 13.18 9.71 2.99
N PHE A 104 13.15 9.21 4.23
CA PHE A 104 12.06 8.35 4.69
C PHE A 104 10.71 9.07 4.71
N PHE A 105 10.73 10.38 4.99
CA PHE A 105 9.53 11.20 4.93
C PHE A 105 8.99 11.34 3.50
N ILE A 106 9.85 11.69 2.53
CA ILE A 106 9.49 11.77 1.11
C ILE A 106 9.01 10.42 0.59
N LEU A 107 9.66 9.33 0.99
CA LEU A 107 9.24 7.98 0.64
C LEU A 107 7.83 7.68 1.17
N ALA A 108 7.58 7.95 2.46
CA ALA A 108 6.31 7.65 3.12
C ALA A 108 5.15 8.52 2.61
N ILE A 109 5.39 9.79 2.31
CA ILE A 109 4.34 10.78 2.00
C ILE A 109 4.11 10.96 0.51
N ILE A 110 5.14 10.78 -0.33
CA ILE A 110 5.05 11.07 -1.77
C ILE A 110 5.24 9.80 -2.58
N MET A 111 6.40 9.16 -2.46
CA MET A 111 6.80 8.11 -3.40
C MET A 111 5.94 6.84 -3.26
N LEU A 112 5.77 6.32 -2.05
CA LEU A 112 5.02 5.10 -1.82
C LEU A 112 3.51 5.29 -2.00
N PRO A 113 2.87 6.41 -1.59
CA PRO A 113 1.48 6.68 -1.95
C PRO A 113 1.27 6.74 -3.47
N ALA A 114 2.17 7.37 -4.22
CA ALA A 114 2.10 7.40 -5.68
C ALA A 114 2.22 6.00 -6.28
N LEU A 115 3.19 5.19 -5.82
CA LEU A 115 3.35 3.81 -6.26
C LEU A 115 2.15 2.93 -5.87
N PHE A 116 1.51 3.18 -4.73
CA PHE A 116 0.28 2.49 -4.33
C PHE A 116 -0.85 2.77 -5.33
N VAL A 117 -1.03 4.02 -5.75
CA VAL A 117 -2.03 4.41 -6.76
C VAL A 117 -1.72 3.76 -8.10
N ILE A 118 -0.47 3.82 -8.56
CA ILE A 118 -0.04 3.19 -9.83
C ILE A 118 -0.28 1.67 -9.79
N GLY A 119 0.12 1.00 -8.71
CA GLY A 119 -0.10 -0.43 -8.51
C GLY A 119 -1.58 -0.79 -8.48
N THR A 120 -2.40 0.04 -7.84
CA THR A 120 -3.86 -0.15 -7.76
C THR A 120 -4.51 -0.04 -9.14
N ILE A 121 -4.20 1.02 -9.88
CA ILE A 121 -4.73 1.22 -11.24
C ILE A 121 -4.30 0.07 -12.17
N GLY A 122 -3.03 -0.31 -12.14
CA GLY A 122 -2.52 -1.43 -12.94
C GLY A 122 -3.17 -2.77 -12.57
N SER A 123 -3.41 -3.03 -11.29
CA SER A 123 -4.11 -4.23 -10.82
C SER A 123 -5.56 -4.27 -11.32
N ILE A 124 -6.28 -3.14 -11.25
CA ILE A 124 -7.65 -3.03 -11.76
C ILE A 124 -7.69 -3.22 -13.28
N ALA A 125 -6.82 -2.54 -14.02
CA ALA A 125 -6.76 -2.62 -15.47
C ALA A 125 -6.48 -4.05 -15.95
N THR A 126 -5.52 -4.74 -15.32
CA THR A 126 -5.19 -6.13 -15.67
C THR A 126 -6.31 -7.11 -15.34
N LEU A 127 -7.04 -6.91 -14.23
CA LEU A 127 -8.22 -7.70 -13.90
C LEU A 127 -9.34 -7.54 -14.93
N ILE A 128 -9.64 -6.29 -15.34
CA ILE A 128 -10.67 -6.00 -16.35
C ILE A 128 -10.27 -6.60 -17.70
N TYR A 129 -9.01 -6.46 -18.09
CA TYR A 129 -8.50 -7.02 -19.35
C TYR A 129 -8.60 -8.54 -19.37
N ALA A 130 -8.20 -9.21 -18.28
CA ALA A 130 -8.32 -10.67 -18.14
C ALA A 130 -9.78 -11.15 -18.23
N ALA A 131 -10.72 -10.41 -17.63
CA ALA A 131 -12.15 -10.72 -17.71
C ALA A 131 -12.67 -10.63 -19.15
N LYS A 132 -12.31 -9.58 -19.89
CA LYS A 132 -12.73 -9.39 -21.29
C LYS A 132 -12.23 -10.48 -22.22
N LEU A 133 -10.98 -10.92 -22.06
CA LEU A 133 -10.42 -12.01 -22.86
C LEU A 133 -11.16 -13.33 -22.65
N LYS A 134 -11.54 -13.62 -21.41
CA LYS A 134 -12.29 -14.84 -21.09
C LYS A 134 -13.65 -14.88 -21.78
N THR A 135 -14.38 -13.76 -21.77
CA THR A 135 -15.69 -13.64 -22.43
C THR A 135 -15.61 -13.77 -23.96
N LYS A 136 -14.49 -13.36 -24.57
CA LYS A 136 -14.29 -13.47 -26.03
C LYS A 136 -13.95 -14.90 -26.46
N SER A 137 -13.34 -15.70 -25.60
CA SER A 137 -12.98 -17.10 -25.88
C SER A 137 -14.16 -18.08 -25.76
N GLU A 138 -15.26 -17.66 -25.11
CA GLU A 138 -16.46 -18.48 -24.91
C GLU A 138 -17.56 -18.18 -25.96
N LYS A 139 -17.29 -17.26 -26.90
CA LYS A 139 -18.14 -16.95 -28.07
C LYS A 139 -17.48 -17.48 -29.33
#